data_AF-A0A9E3QDF5-F1
#
_entry.id   AF-A0A9E3QDF5-F1
#
_cell.length_a   1.000
_cell.length_b   1.000
_cell.length_c   1.000
_cell.angle_alpha   90.00
_cell.angle_beta   90.00
_cell.angle_gamma   90.00
#
_symmetry.space_group_name_H-M   'P 1'
#
loop_
_entity.id
_entity.type
_entity.pdbx_description
1 polymer ?
#
loop_
_entity_poly.entity_id
_entity_poly.type
_entity_poly.pdbx_seq_one_letter_code
_entity_poly.pdbx_strand_id
1 'polypeptide(L)'
;MALVPLLGFWLANTFIAPRLADLVRRADPLPTGQQFRVAVAEAKKAQFGHDESHPGFIAFRDHVLKQYGVARVEDLPVSFRGFSLREDDEAGNRIFDEHFGRLSGRIDRQDRWWAAGGVVFPLLALQPLSMGMAGTDHRHHDAFVRAAEQHRLLIQTAASQDLIDPARNGDLA
;
A
#
# COMPACT_ATOMS: atom_id res chain seq x y z
N MET A 1 11.57 -39.15 36.79
CA MET A 1 10.18 -38.72 36.46
C MET A 1 10.10 -37.39 35.69
N ALA A 2 11.18 -36.61 35.52
CA ALA A 2 11.16 -35.35 34.75
C ALA A 2 11.23 -35.53 33.21
N LEU A 3 11.62 -36.71 32.73
CA LEU A 3 11.90 -36.95 31.31
C LEU A 3 10.61 -37.05 30.46
N VAL A 4 9.55 -37.63 31.02
CA VAL A 4 8.24 -37.77 30.36
C VAL A 4 7.58 -36.41 30.08
N PRO A 5 7.43 -35.49 31.06
CA PRO A 5 6.81 -34.18 30.78
C PRO A 5 7.67 -33.31 29.86
N LEU A 6 9.00 -33.39 29.95
CA LEU A 6 9.90 -32.65 29.07
C LEU A 6 9.79 -33.13 27.62
N LEU A 7 9.71 -34.46 27.41
CA LEU A 7 9.52 -35.04 26.09
C LEU A 7 8.15 -34.67 25.50
N GLY A 8 7.09 -34.68 26.32
CA GLY A 8 5.76 -34.21 25.92
C GLY A 8 5.75 -32.74 25.51
N PHE A 9 6.42 -31.87 26.26
CA PHE A 9 6.59 -30.46 25.93
C PHE A 9 7.36 -30.27 24.61
N TRP A 10 8.42 -31.04 24.40
CA TRP A 10 9.21 -31.00 23.17
C TRP A 10 8.39 -31.45 21.95
N LEU A 11 7.63 -32.55 22.06
CA LEU A 11 6.71 -33.05 21.03
C LEU A 11 5.62 -32.02 20.70
N ALA A 12 5.04 -31.38 21.72
CA ALA A 12 4.06 -30.32 21.53
C ALA A 12 4.65 -29.15 20.73
N ASN A 13 5.85 -28.70 21.08
CA ASN A 13 6.52 -27.59 20.39
C ASN A 13 6.92 -27.92 18.94
N THR A 14 7.25 -29.17 18.61
CA THR A 14 7.65 -29.55 17.25
C THR A 14 6.47 -29.86 16.33
N PHE A 15 5.41 -30.49 16.83
CA PHE A 15 4.28 -30.94 15.99
C PHE A 15 3.07 -30.00 16.01
N ILE A 16 2.78 -29.34 17.14
CA ILE A 16 1.58 -28.50 17.28
C ILE A 16 1.85 -27.08 16.77
N ALA A 17 3.04 -26.54 17.03
CA ALA A 17 3.45 -25.22 16.58
C ALA A 17 3.22 -24.94 15.08
N PRO A 18 3.65 -25.81 14.11
CA PRO A 18 3.40 -25.56 12.70
C PRO A 18 1.91 -25.66 12.32
N ARG A 19 1.07 -26.35 13.10
CA ARG A 19 -0.37 -26.44 12.82
C ARG A 19 -1.13 -25.19 13.24
N LEU A 20 -0.65 -24.47 14.26
CA LEU A 20 -1.20 -23.15 14.62
C LEU A 20 -1.00 -22.14 13.49
N ALA A 21 0.05 -22.32 12.67
CA ALA A 21 0.29 -21.53 11.46
C ALA A 21 -0.87 -21.51 10.49
N ASP A 22 -1.31 -22.71 10.16
CA ASP A 22 -2.32 -22.90 9.16
C ASP A 22 -3.66 -22.38 9.66
N LEU A 23 -3.91 -22.43 10.98
CA LEU A 23 -5.12 -21.88 11.58
C LEU A 23 -5.17 -20.35 11.45
N VAL A 24 -4.08 -19.66 11.79
CA VAL A 24 -3.98 -18.19 11.67
C VAL A 24 -4.14 -17.76 10.21
N ARG A 25 -3.47 -18.45 9.29
CA ARG A 25 -3.56 -18.17 7.85
C ARG A 25 -4.96 -18.40 7.27
N ARG A 26 -5.71 -19.38 7.80
CA ARG A 26 -7.11 -19.63 7.40
C ARG A 26 -8.07 -18.61 7.97
N ALA A 27 -7.80 -18.08 9.17
CA ALA A 27 -8.65 -17.10 9.83
C ALA A 27 -8.60 -15.71 9.18
N ASP A 28 -7.43 -15.29 8.68
CA ASP A 28 -7.24 -14.02 7.97
C ASP A 28 -6.50 -14.23 6.64
N PRO A 29 -7.17 -14.78 5.60
CA PRO A 29 -6.50 -15.18 4.37
C PRO A 29 -5.94 -13.97 3.61
N LEU A 30 -4.72 -14.13 3.10
CA LEU A 30 -4.09 -13.15 2.23
C LEU A 30 -4.64 -13.28 0.81
N PRO A 31 -4.90 -12.17 0.10
CA PRO A 31 -5.29 -12.23 -1.30
C PRO A 31 -4.15 -12.82 -2.13
N THR A 32 -4.49 -13.57 -3.19
CA THR A 32 -3.47 -13.97 -4.15
C THR A 32 -2.92 -12.74 -4.88
N GLY A 33 -1.69 -12.82 -5.40
CA GLY A 33 -1.11 -11.72 -6.19
C GLY A 33 -1.96 -11.35 -7.42
N GLN A 34 -2.76 -12.29 -7.96
CA GLN A 34 -3.72 -11.99 -9.02
C GLN A 34 -4.94 -11.24 -8.48
N GLN A 35 -5.56 -11.72 -7.39
CA GLN A 35 -6.71 -11.06 -6.77
C GLN A 35 -6.38 -9.62 -6.36
N PHE A 36 -5.19 -9.41 -5.78
CA PHE A 36 -4.74 -8.07 -5.41
C PHE A 36 -4.62 -7.14 -6.63
N ARG A 37 -3.96 -7.60 -7.70
CA ARG A 37 -3.80 -6.81 -8.93
C ARG A 37 -5.13 -6.50 -9.60
N VAL A 38 -6.05 -7.46 -9.63
CA VAL A 38 -7.41 -7.25 -10.16
C VAL A 38 -8.16 -6.22 -9.33
N ALA A 39 -8.14 -6.34 -8.00
CA ALA A 39 -8.81 -5.40 -7.11
C ALA A 39 -8.30 -3.96 -7.27
N VAL A 40 -6.98 -3.77 -7.37
CA VAL A 40 -6.38 -2.45 -7.62
C VAL A 40 -6.77 -1.92 -9.00
N ALA A 41 -6.75 -2.76 -10.04
CA ALA A 41 -7.11 -2.35 -11.39
C ALA A 41 -8.59 -1.96 -11.51
N GLU A 42 -9.49 -2.69 -10.85
CA GLU A 42 -10.92 -2.36 -10.78
C GLU A 42 -11.17 -1.06 -10.03
N ALA A 43 -10.50 -0.86 -8.89
CA ALA A 43 -10.59 0.39 -8.14
C ALA A 43 -10.11 1.59 -8.98
N LYS A 44 -9.00 1.44 -9.71
CA LYS A 44 -8.50 2.48 -10.63
C LYS A 44 -9.50 2.83 -11.72
N LYS A 45 -10.09 1.82 -12.36
CA LYS A 45 -11.12 2.02 -13.41
C LYS A 45 -12.36 2.77 -12.89
N ALA A 46 -12.72 2.59 -11.62
CA ALA A 46 -13.92 3.21 -11.04
C ALA A 46 -13.72 4.68 -10.63
N GLN A 47 -12.47 5.12 -10.42
CA GLN A 47 -12.17 6.40 -9.80
C GLN A 47 -12.03 7.52 -10.84
N PHE A 48 -10.97 7.46 -11.65
CA PHE A 48 -10.63 8.46 -12.64
C PHE A 48 -10.27 7.75 -13.94
N GLY A 49 -11.10 7.94 -14.97
CA GLY A 49 -10.85 7.39 -16.29
C GLY A 49 -9.92 8.32 -17.05
N HIS A 50 -9.03 7.74 -17.86
CA HIS A 50 -8.20 8.50 -18.80
C HIS A 50 -9.01 9.13 -19.94
N ASP A 51 -10.30 8.79 -20.07
CA ASP A 51 -11.21 9.37 -21.04
C ASP A 51 -11.90 10.62 -20.50
N GLU A 52 -11.99 11.65 -21.34
CA GLU A 52 -12.65 12.93 -21.01
C GLU A 52 -14.16 12.81 -20.74
N SER A 53 -14.76 11.68 -21.10
CA SER A 53 -16.16 11.34 -20.84
C SER A 53 -16.41 10.72 -19.47
N HIS A 54 -15.35 10.37 -18.73
CA HIS A 54 -15.49 9.73 -17.43
C HIS A 54 -16.14 10.68 -16.41
N PRO A 55 -17.12 10.25 -15.60
CA PRO A 55 -17.81 11.11 -14.64
C PRO A 55 -16.85 11.82 -13.68
N GLY A 56 -15.79 11.13 -13.23
CA GLY A 56 -14.74 11.72 -12.39
C GLY A 56 -13.96 12.83 -13.09
N PHE A 57 -13.63 12.69 -14.38
CA PHE A 57 -12.95 13.71 -15.16
C PHE A 57 -13.82 14.95 -15.37
N ILE A 58 -15.10 14.74 -15.70
CA ILE A 58 -16.09 15.82 -15.87
C ILE A 58 -16.25 16.60 -14.57
N ALA A 59 -16.44 15.91 -13.44
CA ALA A 59 -16.57 16.54 -12.14
C ALA A 59 -15.33 17.35 -11.75
N PHE A 60 -14.12 16.82 -12.03
CA PHE A 60 -12.87 17.54 -11.81
C PHE A 60 -12.75 18.78 -12.69
N ARG A 61 -13.03 18.66 -14.00
CA ARG A 61 -13.01 19.78 -14.94
C ARG A 61 -13.94 20.90 -14.47
N ASP A 62 -15.19 20.56 -14.15
CA ASP A 62 -16.19 21.54 -13.74
C ASP A 62 -15.81 22.20 -12.39
N HIS A 63 -15.17 21.45 -11.48
CA HIS A 63 -14.60 21.99 -10.25
C HIS A 63 -13.49 23.01 -10.52
N VAL A 64 -12.53 22.68 -11.39
CA VAL A 64 -11.41 23.57 -11.75
C VAL A 64 -11.91 24.83 -12.45
N LEU A 65 -12.79 24.70 -13.45
CA LEU A 65 -13.37 25.86 -14.15
C LEU A 65 -14.09 26.81 -13.18
N LYS A 66 -14.86 26.25 -12.24
CA LYS A 66 -15.53 27.03 -11.19
C LYS A 66 -14.54 27.69 -10.23
N GLN A 67 -13.44 27.02 -9.87
CA GLN A 67 -12.40 27.57 -8.99
C GLN A 67 -11.72 28.80 -9.60
N TYR A 68 -11.46 28.78 -10.92
CA TYR A 68 -10.83 29.89 -11.64
C TYR A 68 -11.83 30.90 -12.22
N GLY A 69 -13.14 30.64 -12.14
CA GLY A 69 -14.18 31.54 -12.61
C GLY A 69 -14.28 31.65 -14.14
N VAL A 70 -13.78 30.65 -14.88
CA VAL A 70 -13.76 30.63 -16.35
C VAL A 70 -14.74 29.59 -16.90
N ALA A 71 -15.22 29.82 -18.13
CA ALA A 71 -16.19 28.93 -18.78
C ALA A 71 -15.52 27.84 -19.63
N ARG A 72 -14.27 28.05 -20.06
CA ARG A 72 -13.54 27.15 -20.96
C ARG A 72 -12.16 26.82 -20.40
N VAL A 73 -11.66 25.64 -20.76
CA VAL A 73 -10.34 25.16 -20.33
C VAL A 73 -9.22 26.03 -20.89
N GLU A 74 -9.40 26.56 -22.10
CA GLU A 74 -8.42 27.43 -22.77
C GLU A 74 -8.21 28.78 -22.07
N ASP A 75 -9.17 29.22 -21.26
CA ASP A 75 -9.11 30.48 -20.52
C ASP A 75 -8.35 30.35 -19.19
N LEU A 76 -7.88 29.13 -18.84
CA LEU A 76 -7.14 28.91 -17.60
C LEU A 76 -5.73 29.51 -17.69
N PRO A 77 -5.26 30.22 -16.65
CA PRO A 77 -3.90 30.79 -16.59
C PRO A 77 -2.81 29.73 -16.38
N VAL A 78 -3.19 28.46 -16.30
CA VAL A 78 -2.38 27.30 -15.91
C VAL A 78 -2.70 26.11 -16.80
N SER A 79 -1.77 25.18 -16.93
CA SER A 79 -1.97 23.98 -17.75
C SER A 79 -3.01 23.04 -17.12
N PHE A 80 -4.22 23.00 -17.70
CA PHE A 80 -5.25 22.04 -17.28
C PHE A 80 -4.80 20.59 -17.42
N ARG A 81 -3.99 20.28 -18.45
CA ARG A 81 -3.40 18.95 -18.64
C ARG A 81 -2.48 18.56 -17.48
N GLY A 82 -1.70 19.51 -16.96
CA GLY A 82 -0.87 19.29 -15.76
C GLY A 82 -1.73 19.04 -14.52
N PHE A 83 -2.81 19.81 -14.35
CA PHE A 83 -3.76 19.61 -13.26
C PHE A 83 -4.48 18.26 -13.33
N SER A 84 -4.95 17.85 -14.51
CA SER A 84 -5.62 16.56 -14.68
C SER A 84 -4.68 15.39 -14.45
N LEU A 85 -3.41 15.50 -14.87
CA LEU A 85 -2.40 14.48 -14.60
C LEU A 85 -2.13 14.36 -13.09
N ARG A 86 -1.99 15.49 -12.40
CA ARG A 86 -1.76 15.48 -10.95
C ARG A 86 -2.93 14.87 -10.18
N GLU A 87 -4.17 15.19 -10.57
CA GLU A 87 -5.34 14.57 -9.93
C GLU A 87 -5.41 13.06 -10.21
N ASP A 88 -5.13 12.63 -11.44
CA ASP A 88 -5.09 11.19 -11.79
C ASP A 88 -4.04 10.44 -10.97
N ASP A 89 -2.85 11.03 -10.83
CA ASP A 89 -1.77 10.52 -9.99
C ASP A 89 -2.18 10.41 -8.52
N GLU A 90 -2.71 11.50 -7.94
CA GLU A 90 -3.16 11.53 -6.55
C GLU A 90 -4.31 10.53 -6.29
N ALA A 91 -5.25 10.42 -7.22
CA ALA A 91 -6.34 9.46 -7.17
C ALA A 91 -5.81 8.01 -7.21
N GLY A 92 -4.86 7.73 -8.10
CA GLY A 92 -4.20 6.44 -8.19
C GLY A 92 -3.41 6.08 -6.93
N ASN A 93 -2.71 7.05 -6.33
CA ASN A 93 -1.93 6.87 -5.12
C ASN A 93 -2.82 6.52 -3.92
N ARG A 94 -3.97 7.19 -3.75
CA ARG A 94 -4.95 6.87 -2.69
C ARG A 94 -5.43 5.42 -2.74
N ILE A 95 -5.68 4.90 -3.95
CA ILE A 95 -6.09 3.50 -4.17
C ILE A 95 -4.97 2.56 -3.73
N PHE A 96 -3.73 2.83 -4.16
CA PHE A 96 -2.59 2.02 -3.75
C PHE A 96 -2.41 2.01 -2.24
N ASP A 97 -2.47 3.17 -1.58
CA ASP A 97 -2.35 3.30 -0.13
C ASP A 97 -3.41 2.48 0.60
N GLU A 98 -4.67 2.52 0.15
CA GLU A 98 -5.74 1.73 0.76
C GLU A 98 -5.48 0.22 0.61
N HIS A 99 -5.19 -0.24 -0.61
CA HIS A 99 -5.00 -1.67 -0.89
C HIS A 99 -3.76 -2.24 -0.19
N PHE A 100 -2.62 -1.54 -0.27
CA PHE A 100 -1.40 -1.96 0.43
C PHE A 100 -1.54 -1.83 1.94
N GLY A 101 -2.20 -0.79 2.45
CA GLY A 101 -2.49 -0.65 3.88
C GLY A 101 -3.35 -1.78 4.43
N ARG A 102 -4.37 -2.21 3.68
CA ARG A 102 -5.19 -3.37 4.04
C ARG A 102 -4.41 -4.67 4.01
N LEU A 103 -3.50 -4.85 3.06
CA LEU A 103 -2.64 -6.03 2.95
C LEU A 103 -1.65 -6.09 4.12
N SER A 104 -0.88 -5.03 4.35
CA SER A 104 0.05 -4.90 5.47
C SER A 104 -0.67 -5.14 6.80
N GLY A 105 -1.85 -4.55 7.00
CA GLY A 105 -2.67 -4.76 8.19
C GLY A 105 -3.11 -6.22 8.42
N ARG A 106 -3.30 -7.03 7.36
CA ARG A 106 -3.55 -8.48 7.49
C ARG A 106 -2.30 -9.21 7.97
N ILE A 107 -1.16 -8.92 7.35
CA ILE A 107 0.12 -9.55 7.70
C ILE A 107 0.49 -9.21 9.14
N ASP A 108 0.36 -7.94 9.54
CA ASP A 108 0.60 -7.47 10.90
C ASP A 108 -0.27 -8.16 11.96
N ARG A 109 -1.52 -8.50 11.62
CA ARG A 109 -2.38 -9.29 12.50
C ARG A 109 -1.90 -10.73 12.59
N GLN A 110 -1.55 -11.36 11.47
CA GLN A 110 -0.99 -12.71 11.47
C GLN A 110 0.28 -12.77 12.33
N ASP A 111 1.21 -11.82 12.16
CA ASP A 111 2.45 -11.73 12.94
C ASP A 111 2.19 -11.55 14.44
N ARG A 112 1.15 -10.79 14.82
CA ARG A 112 0.75 -10.64 16.23
C ARG A 112 0.20 -11.93 16.83
N TRP A 113 -0.65 -12.65 16.10
CA TRP A 113 -1.13 -13.97 16.53
C TRP A 113 0.03 -14.95 16.73
N TRP A 114 1.03 -14.85 15.87
CA TRP A 114 2.24 -15.66 15.97
C TRP A 114 3.10 -15.34 17.18
N ALA A 115 3.37 -14.05 17.40
CA ALA A 115 4.11 -13.60 18.57
C ALA A 115 3.40 -13.99 19.87
N ALA A 116 2.07 -13.93 19.92
CA ALA A 116 1.29 -14.33 21.09
C ALA A 116 1.42 -15.84 21.40
N GLY A 117 1.44 -16.70 20.37
CA GLY A 117 1.69 -18.14 20.53
C GLY A 117 3.08 -18.46 21.08
N GLY A 118 4.04 -17.54 20.88
CA GLY A 118 5.42 -17.64 21.35
C GLY A 118 5.60 -17.79 22.87
N VAL A 119 4.62 -17.34 23.66
CA VAL A 119 4.65 -17.48 25.14
C VAL A 119 4.50 -18.94 25.57
N VAL A 120 3.64 -19.70 24.88
CA VAL A 120 3.38 -21.12 25.17
C VAL A 120 4.32 -22.02 24.38
N PHE A 121 4.68 -21.60 23.17
CA PHE A 121 5.56 -22.32 22.25
C PHE A 121 6.77 -21.45 21.90
N PRO A 122 7.83 -21.47 22.71
CA PRO A 122 9.01 -20.61 22.50
C PRO A 122 9.62 -20.72 21.09
N LEU A 123 9.51 -21.89 20.45
CA LEU A 123 9.99 -22.07 19.07
C LEU A 123 9.27 -21.17 18.07
N LEU A 124 8.00 -20.81 18.31
CA LEU A 124 7.26 -19.87 17.47
C LEU A 124 7.76 -18.43 17.58
N ALA A 125 8.37 -18.04 18.71
CA ALA A 125 8.94 -16.71 18.89
C ALA A 125 10.32 -16.57 18.26
N LEU A 126 11.08 -17.67 18.16
CA LEU A 126 12.49 -17.62 17.75
C LEU A 126 12.68 -17.09 16.32
N GLN A 127 11.83 -17.51 15.38
CA GLN A 127 11.93 -17.06 13.99
C GLN A 127 11.55 -15.57 13.83
N PRO A 128 10.40 -15.07 14.31
CA PRO A 128 10.07 -13.64 14.27
C PRO A 128 11.10 -12.77 14.99
N LEU A 129 11.65 -13.21 16.12
CA LEU A 129 12.71 -12.50 16.83
C LEU A 129 13.99 -12.41 15.99
N SER A 130 14.42 -13.52 15.39
CA SER A 130 15.58 -13.56 14.51
C SER A 130 15.40 -12.64 13.29
N MET A 131 14.24 -12.71 12.62
CA MET A 131 13.93 -11.84 11.49
C MET A 131 13.87 -10.36 11.89
N GLY A 132 13.29 -10.05 13.06
CA GLY A 132 13.25 -8.69 13.59
C GLY A 132 14.64 -8.14 13.90
N MET A 133 15.54 -8.96 14.47
CA MET A 133 16.93 -8.58 14.73
C MET A 133 17.76 -8.45 13.44
N ALA A 134 17.50 -9.30 12.45
CA ALA A 134 18.15 -9.27 11.15
C ALA A 134 17.58 -8.19 10.21
N GLY A 135 16.48 -7.51 10.58
CA GLY A 135 15.78 -6.56 9.74
C GLY A 135 15.11 -7.17 8.51
N THR A 136 14.83 -8.48 8.55
CA THR A 136 14.21 -9.24 7.45
C THR A 136 12.75 -9.59 7.72
N ASP A 137 12.17 -9.03 8.79
CA ASP A 137 10.75 -9.16 9.07
C ASP A 137 9.90 -8.26 8.16
N HIS A 138 8.58 -8.47 8.20
CA HIS A 138 7.66 -7.72 7.38
C HIS A 138 7.65 -6.22 7.70
N ARG A 139 7.87 -5.83 8.97
CA ARG A 139 7.85 -4.41 9.36
C ARG A 139 9.00 -3.62 8.75
N HIS A 140 10.20 -4.18 8.72
CA HIS A 140 11.34 -3.55 8.05
C HIS A 140 11.12 -3.48 6.54
N HIS A 141 10.57 -4.55 5.93
CA HIS A 141 10.20 -4.54 4.52
C HIS A 141 9.19 -3.42 4.20
N ASP A 142 8.12 -3.31 4.97
CA ASP A 142 7.09 -2.29 4.80
C ASP A 142 7.63 -0.87 5.00
N ALA A 143 8.53 -0.68 5.96
CA ALA A 143 9.19 0.61 6.18
C ALA A 143 10.03 1.01 4.96
N PHE A 144 10.79 0.07 4.39
CA PHE A 144 11.56 0.29 3.17
C PHE A 144 10.64 0.63 1.98
N VAL A 145 9.57 -0.14 1.76
CA VAL A 145 8.63 0.09 0.67
C VAL A 145 7.97 1.46 0.80
N ARG A 146 7.52 1.85 1.99
CA ARG A 146 6.94 3.18 2.22
C ARG A 146 7.95 4.31 1.97
N ALA A 147 9.20 4.15 2.39
CA ALA A 147 10.24 5.14 2.16
C ALA A 147 10.55 5.29 0.66
N ALA A 148 10.64 4.17 -0.07
CA ALA A 148 10.83 4.17 -1.52
C ALA A 148 9.64 4.83 -2.24
N GLU A 149 8.41 4.55 -1.78
CA GLU A 149 7.21 5.14 -2.35
C GLU A 149 7.12 6.64 -2.09
N GLN A 150 7.44 7.10 -0.87
CA GLN A 150 7.54 8.54 -0.57
C GLN A 150 8.53 9.23 -1.50
N HIS A 151 9.68 8.61 -1.77
CA HIS A 151 10.65 9.15 -2.72
C HIS A 151 10.09 9.20 -4.16
N ARG A 152 9.38 8.16 -4.60
CA ARG A 152 8.70 8.14 -5.91
C ARG A 152 7.69 9.28 -6.02
N LEU A 153 6.88 9.51 -4.99
CA LEU A 153 5.86 10.57 -4.94
C LEU A 153 6.46 11.97 -5.01
N LEU A 154 7.62 12.19 -4.38
CA LEU A 154 8.34 13.47 -4.47
C LEU A 154 8.74 13.78 -5.91
N ILE A 155 9.31 12.81 -6.62
CA ILE A 155 9.73 12.97 -8.03
C ILE A 155 8.50 13.19 -8.92
N GLN A 156 7.45 12.39 -8.74
CA GLN A 156 6.21 12.50 -9.52
C GLN A 156 5.52 13.85 -9.30
N THR A 157 5.44 14.32 -8.07
CA THR A 157 4.82 15.60 -7.73
C THR A 157 5.63 16.77 -8.28
N ALA A 158 6.96 16.71 -8.21
CA ALA A 158 7.82 17.72 -8.84
C ALA A 158 7.60 17.77 -10.36
N ALA A 159 7.59 16.62 -11.03
CA ALA A 159 7.35 16.54 -12.47
C ALA A 159 5.95 17.05 -12.87
N SER A 160 4.92 16.70 -12.11
CA SER A 160 3.55 17.18 -12.36
C SER A 160 3.42 18.68 -12.08
N GLN A 161 4.14 19.22 -11.09
CA GLN A 161 4.17 20.66 -10.82
C GLN A 161 4.83 21.45 -11.96
N ASP A 162 5.91 20.93 -12.55
CA ASP A 162 6.60 21.55 -13.69
C ASP A 162 5.71 21.59 -14.95
N LEU A 163 4.77 20.64 -15.09
CA LEU A 163 3.78 20.63 -16.17
C LEU A 163 2.63 21.62 -15.95
N ILE A 164 2.33 21.99 -14.70
CA ILE A 164 1.27 22.94 -14.34
C ILE A 164 1.72 24.38 -14.61
N ASP A 165 2.99 24.69 -14.29
CA ASP A 165 3.59 26.02 -14.42
C ASP A 165 4.74 26.04 -15.46
N PRO A 166 4.42 26.04 -16.76
CA PRO A 166 5.42 26.05 -17.81
C PRO A 166 6.24 27.35 -17.88
N ALA A 167 5.75 28.47 -17.32
CA ALA A 167 6.44 29.76 -17.34
C ALA A 167 7.76 29.73 -16.56
N ARG A 168 7.84 28.90 -15.53
CA ARG A 168 9.03 28.74 -14.69
C ARG A 168 10.17 27.95 -15.38
N ASN A 169 9.87 27.20 -16.45
CA ASN A 169 10.84 26.39 -17.19
C ASN A 169 11.49 27.11 -18.39
N GLY A 170 10.96 28.29 -18.77
CA GLY A 170 11.51 29.10 -19.86
C GLY A 170 12.81 29.83 -19.54
N ASP A 171 13.18 29.95 -18.27
CA ASP A 171 14.40 30.62 -17.79
C ASP A 171 15.65 29.70 -17.76
N LEU A 172 15.52 28.43 -18.15
CA LEU A 172 16.61 27.44 -18.19
C LEU A 172 17.03 27.03 -19.62
N ALA A 173 16.60 27.77 -20.64
CA ALA A 173 16.98 27.55 -22.04
C ALA A 173 18.08 28.51 -22.51
#